data_AF-A0A938D1W0-F1
#
_entry.id   AF-A0A938D1W0-F1
#
_cell.length_a   1.000
_cell.length_b   1.000
_cell.length_c   1.000
_cell.angle_alpha   90.00
_cell.angle_beta   90.00
_cell.angle_gamma   90.00
#
_symmetry.space_group_name_H-M   'P 1'
#
loop_
_entity.id
_entity.type
_entity.pdbx_description
1 polymer ?
#
loop_
_entity_poly.entity_id
_entity_poly.type
_entity_poly.pdbx_seq_one_letter_code
_entity_poly.pdbx_strand_id
1 'polypeptide(L)'
;MAAGINVTLYKTWAFGIAGAIAGVSGALLAGSLGLLDDGTFRASESIMLFALAVVGGARFWLGAVIAALLFRVLPGLLNTWGVDTDLAFVIFGAGLLHALITAPNGIAGQIHDLVARLRGKGDRP
;
A
#
# COMPACT_ATOMS: atom_id res chain seq x y z
N MET A 1 23.13 0.52 -27.62
CA MET A 1 21.81 0.82 -28.22
C MET A 1 21.03 1.68 -27.24
N ALA A 2 21.07 2.99 -27.40
CA ALA A 2 20.17 3.88 -26.68
C ALA A 2 18.80 3.75 -27.36
N ALA A 3 17.91 2.93 -26.82
CA ALA A 3 16.52 2.96 -27.25
C ALA A 3 16.02 4.39 -27.01
N GLY A 4 15.57 5.10 -28.05
CA GLY A 4 15.18 6.51 -28.05
C GLY A 4 13.90 6.81 -27.25
N ILE A 5 13.68 6.10 -26.14
CA ILE A 5 12.51 6.24 -25.29
C ILE A 5 12.81 7.32 -24.25
N ASN A 6 12.02 8.38 -24.25
CA ASN A 6 12.13 9.46 -23.27
C ASN A 6 11.61 8.99 -21.90
N VAL A 7 12.53 8.52 -21.05
CA VAL A 7 12.23 8.06 -19.68
C VAL A 7 11.65 9.18 -18.81
N THR A 8 12.08 10.43 -19.03
CA THR A 8 11.55 11.60 -18.31
C THR A 8 10.08 11.80 -18.61
N LEU A 9 9.69 11.74 -19.88
CA LEU A 9 8.29 11.89 -20.30
C LEU A 9 7.41 10.81 -19.67
N TYR A 10 7.85 9.55 -19.70
CA TYR A 10 7.09 8.44 -19.13
C TYR A 10 6.92 8.54 -17.60
N LYS A 11 7.98 8.96 -16.90
CA LYS A 11 7.91 9.23 -15.46
C LYS A 11 6.99 10.40 -15.13
N THR A 12 7.02 11.48 -15.91
CA THR A 12 6.13 12.63 -15.71
C THR A 12 4.67 12.25 -15.92
N TRP A 13 4.36 11.47 -16.96
CA TRP A 13 3.01 10.93 -17.17
C TRP A 13 2.57 10.04 -16.01
N ALA A 14 3.43 9.11 -15.57
CA ALA A 14 3.12 8.23 -14.43
C ALA A 14 2.84 9.04 -13.14
N PHE A 15 3.66 10.04 -12.84
CA PHE A 15 3.45 10.94 -11.70
C PHE A 15 2.16 11.77 -11.83
N GLY A 16 1.90 12.32 -13.02
CA GLY A 16 0.70 13.11 -13.29
C GLY A 16 -0.58 12.29 -13.12
N ILE A 17 -0.62 11.06 -13.64
CA ILE A 17 -1.76 10.16 -13.49
C ILE A 17 -1.95 9.75 -12.02
N ALA A 18 -0.86 9.39 -11.32
CA ALA A 18 -0.93 9.05 -9.90
C ALA A 18 -1.45 10.22 -9.03
N GLY A 19 -0.94 11.43 -9.28
CA GLY A 19 -1.38 12.64 -8.60
C GLY A 19 -2.85 12.98 -8.87
N ALA A 20 -3.31 12.82 -10.11
CA ALA A 20 -4.71 13.03 -10.47
C ALA A 20 -5.65 12.06 -9.72
N ILE A 21 -5.31 10.77 -9.69
CA ILE A 21 -6.09 9.75 -8.96
C ILE A 21 -6.11 10.04 -7.46
N ALA A 22 -4.95 10.37 -6.87
CA ALA A 22 -4.86 10.74 -5.45
C ALA A 22 -5.69 11.99 -5.13
N GLY A 23 -5.68 13.00 -6.02
CA GLY A 23 -6.48 14.21 -5.87
C GLY A 23 -7.99 13.94 -5.93
N VAL A 24 -8.45 13.13 -6.88
CA VAL A 24 -9.87 12.72 -6.97
C VAL A 24 -10.29 11.94 -5.73
N SER A 25 -9.44 11.02 -5.24
CA SER A 25 -9.70 10.29 -4.00
C SER A 25 -9.84 11.23 -2.79
N GLY A 26 -8.97 12.23 -2.67
CA GLY A 26 -9.03 13.22 -1.59
C GLY A 26 -10.28 14.10 -1.67
N ALA A 27 -10.66 14.55 -2.86
CA ALA A 27 -11.89 15.33 -3.08
C ALA A 27 -13.16 14.52 -2.72
N LEU A 28 -13.19 13.23 -3.08
CA LEU A 28 -14.26 12.32 -2.70
C LEU A 28 -14.33 12.12 -1.18
N LEU A 29 -13.18 11.94 -0.52
CA LEU A 29 -13.12 11.82 0.94
C LEU A 29 -13.66 13.08 1.63
N ALA A 30 -13.18 14.26 1.22
CA ALA A 30 -13.65 15.54 1.73
C ALA A 30 -15.16 15.73 1.53
N GLY A 31 -15.68 15.39 0.34
CA GLY A 31 -17.11 15.44 0.05
C GLY A 31 -17.93 14.44 0.88
N SER A 32 -17.38 13.28 1.20
CA SER A 32 -18.07 12.25 2.00
C SER A 32 -18.20 12.61 3.48
N LEU A 33 -17.24 13.36 4.02
CA LEU A 33 -17.23 13.78 5.43
C LEU A 33 -18.09 15.02 5.68
N GLY A 34 -18.31 15.86 4.65
CA GLY A 34 -19.13 17.07 4.70
C GLY A 34 -18.51 18.23 5.49
N LEU A 35 -17.69 17.94 6.51
CA LEU A 35 -16.90 18.88 7.29
C LEU A 35 -15.50 18.28 7.50
N LEU A 36 -14.46 19.05 7.20
CA LEU A 36 -13.08 18.64 7.50
C LEU A 36 -12.78 19.01 8.95
N ASP A 37 -12.67 17.99 9.77
CA ASP A 37 -12.22 18.10 11.16
C ASP A 37 -10.75 17.63 11.27
N ASP A 38 -10.03 18.17 12.25
CA ASP A 38 -8.62 17.83 12.50
C ASP A 38 -8.43 16.34 12.84
N GLY A 39 -9.51 15.67 13.28
CA GLY A 39 -9.58 14.24 13.53
C GLY A 39 -9.39 13.34 12.30
N THR A 40 -9.66 13.83 11.08
CA THR A 40 -9.63 13.01 9.86
C THR A 40 -8.21 12.80 9.32
N PHE A 41 -7.34 13.80 9.46
CA PHE A 41 -5.98 13.80 8.90
C PHE A 41 -4.91 13.74 10.00
N ARG A 42 -5.21 13.03 11.09
CA ARG A 42 -4.26 12.89 12.21
C ARG A 42 -2.98 12.21 11.74
N ALA A 43 -1.88 12.53 12.42
CA ALA A 43 -0.59 11.91 12.17
C ALA A 43 -0.66 10.37 12.26
N SER A 44 -1.48 9.83 13.17
CA SER A 44 -1.72 8.39 13.31
C SER A 44 -2.30 7.76 12.04
N GLU A 45 -3.27 8.41 11.40
CA GLU A 45 -3.89 7.96 10.14
C GLU A 45 -2.84 7.92 9.01
N SER A 46 -2.04 8.98 8.91
CA SER A 46 -0.97 9.10 7.91
C SER A 46 0.11 8.02 8.09
N ILE A 47 0.52 7.76 9.34
CA ILE A 47 1.49 6.70 9.68
C ILE A 47 0.90 5.32 9.38
N MET A 48 -0.38 5.10 9.65
CA MET A 48 -1.04 3.83 9.34
C MET A 48 -1.10 3.57 7.83
N LEU A 49 -1.45 4.57 7.02
CA LEU A 49 -1.43 4.44 5.56
C LEU A 49 -0.02 4.16 5.03
N PHE A 50 1.00 4.82 5.60
CA PHE A 50 2.40 4.54 5.29
C PHE A 50 2.79 3.11 5.68
N ALA A 51 2.40 2.67 6.88
CA ALA A 51 2.65 1.33 7.39
C ALA A 51 2.11 0.26 6.43
N LEU A 52 0.86 0.43 6.01
CA LEU A 52 0.18 -0.45 5.07
C LEU A 52 0.84 -0.48 3.70
N ALA A 53 1.30 0.68 3.19
CA ALA A 53 2.02 0.75 1.93
C ALA A 53 3.37 0.01 1.98
N VAL A 54 4.11 0.13 3.09
CA VAL A 54 5.37 -0.57 3.30
C VAL A 54 5.14 -2.08 3.44
N VAL A 55 4.18 -2.49 4.26
CA VAL A 55 3.82 -3.90 4.47
C VAL A 55 3.33 -4.54 3.16
N GLY A 56 2.49 -3.84 2.41
CA GLY A 56 2.02 -4.28 1.09
C GLY A 56 3.16 -4.43 0.08
N GLY A 57 4.17 -3.56 0.14
CA GLY A 57 5.39 -3.62 -0.67
C GLY A 57 5.46 -2.48 -1.69
N ALA A 58 6.01 -1.34 -1.28
CA ALA A 58 6.11 -0.11 -2.09
C ALA A 58 6.92 -0.25 -3.39
N ARG A 59 7.73 -1.32 -3.53
CA ARG A 59 8.56 -1.58 -4.71
C ARG A 59 7.81 -2.22 -5.87
N PHE A 60 6.61 -2.76 -5.62
CA PHE A 60 5.80 -3.47 -6.60
C PHE A 60 4.42 -2.83 -6.74
N TRP A 61 3.91 -2.74 -7.97
CA TRP A 61 2.59 -2.17 -8.24
C TRP A 61 1.46 -2.95 -7.54
N LEU A 62 1.61 -4.27 -7.40
CA LEU A 62 0.67 -5.13 -6.64
C LEU A 62 0.63 -4.77 -5.15
N GLY A 63 1.70 -4.20 -4.60
CA GLY A 63 1.75 -3.80 -3.19
C GLY A 63 0.73 -2.72 -2.86
N ALA A 64 0.42 -1.81 -3.80
CA ALA A 64 -0.61 -0.80 -3.63
C ALA A 64 -2.01 -1.42 -3.50
N VAL A 65 -2.29 -2.46 -4.29
CA VAL A 65 -3.58 -3.19 -4.25
C VAL A 65 -3.72 -3.95 -2.93
N ILE A 66 -2.65 -4.63 -2.50
CA ILE A 66 -2.62 -5.36 -1.22
C ILE A 66 -2.79 -4.38 -0.05
N ALA A 67 -2.10 -3.25 -0.05
CA ALA A 67 -2.21 -2.23 0.98
C ALA A 67 -3.66 -1.69 1.09
N ALA A 68 -4.29 -1.37 -0.05
CA ALA A 68 -5.69 -0.91 -0.08
C ALA A 68 -6.67 -2.00 0.42
N LEU A 69 -6.43 -3.27 0.06
CA LEU A 69 -7.24 -4.39 0.54
C LEU A 69 -7.09 -4.56 2.06
N LEU A 70 -5.87 -4.52 2.58
CA LEU A 70 -5.61 -4.57 4.02
C LEU A 70 -6.28 -3.41 4.74
N PHE A 71 -6.16 -2.19 4.21
CA PHE A 71 -6.83 -1.02 4.79
C PHE A 71 -8.34 -1.21 4.90
N ARG A 72 -8.98 -1.83 3.90
CA ARG A 72 -10.45 -2.04 3.91
C ARG A 72 -10.88 -3.22 4.79
N VAL A 73 -10.17 -4.34 4.71
CA VAL A 73 -10.60 -5.62 5.29
C VAL A 73 -10.14 -5.76 6.73
N LEU A 74 -8.91 -5.35 7.03
CA LEU A 74 -8.29 -5.63 8.31
C LEU A 74 -8.94 -4.89 9.51
N PRO A 75 -9.26 -3.58 9.46
CA PRO A 75 -10.01 -2.96 10.55
C PRO A 75 -11.44 -3.52 10.68
N GLY A 76 -12.07 -3.92 9.58
CA GLY A 76 -13.37 -4.60 9.61
C GLY A 76 -13.30 -5.96 10.32
N LEU A 77 -12.25 -6.73 10.07
CA LEU A 77 -11.98 -7.99 10.77
C LEU A 77 -11.68 -7.74 12.25
N LEU A 78 -10.76 -6.82 12.58
CA LEU A 78 -10.42 -6.51 13.98
C LEU A 78 -11.64 -6.08 14.79
N ASN A 79 -12.51 -5.24 14.21
CA ASN A 79 -13.75 -4.82 14.85
C ASN A 79 -14.73 -5.99 15.07
N THR A 80 -14.82 -6.92 14.10
CA THR A 80 -15.65 -8.14 14.24
C THR A 80 -15.16 -9.04 15.39
N TRP A 81 -13.86 -9.00 15.70
CA TRP A 81 -13.23 -9.78 16.77
C TRP A 81 -13.21 -9.03 18.12
N GLY A 82 -13.86 -7.86 18.21
CA GLY A 82 -13.98 -7.08 19.44
C GLY A 82 -12.71 -6.31 19.82
N VAL A 83 -11.85 -6.01 18.85
CA VAL A 83 -10.60 -5.26 19.06
C VAL A 83 -10.87 -3.76 18.89
N ASP A 84 -10.57 -2.97 19.91
CA ASP A 84 -10.66 -1.51 19.87
C ASP A 84 -9.76 -0.89 18.78
N THR A 85 -10.22 0.22 18.20
CA THR A 85 -9.53 0.94 17.12
C THR A 85 -8.11 1.39 17.51
N ASP A 86 -7.90 1.79 18.77
CA ASP A 86 -6.56 2.15 19.27
C ASP A 86 -5.60 0.95 19.28
N LEU A 87 -6.10 -0.24 19.62
CA LEU A 87 -5.30 -1.46 19.61
C LEU A 87 -4.95 -1.87 18.17
N ALA A 88 -5.83 -1.58 17.20
CA ALA A 88 -5.55 -1.78 15.78
C ALA A 88 -4.32 -0.97 15.33
N PHE A 89 -4.21 0.30 15.70
CA PHE A 89 -3.03 1.12 15.40
C PHE A 89 -1.74 0.51 15.95
N VAL A 90 -1.77 -0.06 17.16
CA VAL A 90 -0.62 -0.76 17.76
C VAL A 90 -0.26 -2.02 16.96
N ILE A 91 -1.25 -2.82 16.56
CA ILE A 91 -1.04 -4.02 15.73
C ILE A 91 -0.43 -3.65 14.38
N PHE A 92 -0.94 -2.60 13.73
CA PHE A 92 -0.38 -2.10 12.47
C PHE A 92 1.06 -1.60 12.63
N GLY A 93 1.34 -0.85 13.69
CA GLY A 93 2.69 -0.39 14.00
C GLY A 93 3.67 -1.56 14.24
N ALA A 94 3.24 -2.58 15.00
CA ALA A 94 4.03 -3.79 15.19
C ALA A 94 4.23 -4.56 13.88
N GLY A 95 3.19 -4.67 13.05
CA GLY A 95 3.26 -5.27 11.71
C GLY A 95 4.21 -4.52 10.78
N LEU A 96 4.24 -3.19 10.83
CA LEU A 96 5.20 -2.37 10.10
C LEU A 96 6.64 -2.66 10.53
N LEU A 97 6.92 -2.65 11.84
CA LEU A 97 8.25 -2.96 12.35
C LEU A 97 8.67 -4.37 11.94
N HIS A 98 7.76 -5.33 12.01
CA HIS A 98 8.00 -6.69 11.56
C HIS A 98 8.35 -6.72 10.07
N ALA A 99 7.53 -6.09 9.21
CA ALA A 99 7.77 -6.06 7.77
C ALA A 99 9.10 -5.40 7.39
N LEU A 100 9.49 -4.32 8.08
CA LEU A 100 10.78 -3.66 7.88
C LEU A 100 11.98 -4.58 8.20
N ILE A 101 11.85 -5.43 9.22
CA ILE A 101 12.93 -6.33 9.65
C ILE A 101 12.98 -7.61 8.80
N THR A 102 11.83 -8.24 8.55
CA THR A 102 11.77 -9.59 7.96
C THR A 102 11.55 -9.58 6.45
N ALA A 103 10.93 -8.54 5.89
CA ALA A 103 10.48 -8.52 4.50
C ALA A 103 10.65 -7.13 3.85
N PRO A 104 11.88 -6.72 3.49
CA PRO A 104 12.15 -5.40 2.88
C PRO A 104 11.44 -5.19 1.53
N ASN A 105 10.99 -6.27 0.89
CA ASN A 105 10.23 -6.23 -0.36
C ASN A 105 8.69 -6.27 -0.15
N GLY A 106 8.23 -6.36 1.11
CA GLY A 106 6.82 -6.48 1.50
C GLY A 106 6.16 -7.79 1.03
N ILE A 107 4.84 -7.88 1.27
CA ILE A 107 4.02 -9.05 0.88
C ILE A 107 4.04 -9.25 -0.64
N ALA A 108 3.93 -8.16 -1.42
CA ALA A 108 3.96 -8.25 -2.88
C ALA A 108 5.27 -8.85 -3.41
N GLY A 109 6.41 -8.54 -2.79
CA GLY A 109 7.70 -9.11 -3.16
C GLY A 109 7.80 -10.61 -2.89
N GLN A 110 7.29 -11.06 -1.75
CA GLN A 110 7.25 -12.49 -1.41
C GLN A 110 6.40 -13.28 -2.41
N ILE A 111 5.24 -12.74 -2.80
CA ILE A 111 4.37 -13.34 -3.81
C ILE A 111 5.07 -13.37 -5.18
N HIS A 112 5.71 -12.27 -5.58
CA HIS A 112 6.43 -12.20 -6.84
C HIS A 112 7.57 -13.23 -6.90
N ASP A 113 8.38 -13.33 -5.85
CA ASP A 113 9.50 -14.28 -5.77
C ASP A 113 9.02 -15.74 -5.76
N LEU A 114 7.89 -16.03 -5.09
CA LEU A 114 7.27 -17.34 -5.11
C LEU A 114 6.77 -17.71 -6.51
N VAL A 115 6.06 -16.81 -7.18
CA VAL A 115 5.56 -17.01 -8.55
C VAL A 115 6.71 -17.16 -9.54
N ALA A 116 7.78 -16.37 -9.39
CA ALA A 116 8.98 -16.48 -10.21
C ALA A 116 9.68 -17.85 -10.03
N ARG A 117 9.76 -18.35 -8.79
CA ARG A 117 10.31 -19.69 -8.49
C ARG A 117 9.46 -20.83 -9.07
N LEU A 118 8.13 -20.69 -9.03
CA LEU A 118 7.21 -21.68 -9.60
C LEU A 118 7.27 -21.69 -11.12
N ARG A 119 7.36 -20.52 -11.78
CA ARG A 119 7.56 -20.41 -13.23
C ARG A 119 8.92 -20.92 -13.69
N GLY A 120 9.99 -20.68 -12.91
CA GLY A 120 11.34 -21.17 -13.23
C GLY A 120 11.53 -22.68 -13.07
N LYS A 121 10.56 -23.41 -12.50
CA LYS A 121 10.64 -24.88 -12.35
C LYS A 121 10.04 -25.65 -13.55
N GLY A 122 9.47 -24.94 -14.54
CA GLY A 122 8.91 -25.54 -15.76
C GLY A 122 9.89 -25.71 -16.92
N ASP A 123 11.16 -25.30 -16.77
CA ASP A 123 12.13 -25.24 -17.87
C ASP A 123 13.36 -26.13 -17.60
N ARG A 124 13.11 -27.41 -17.29
CA ARG A 124 14.14 -28.46 -17.30
C ARG A 124 13.75 -29.53 -18.32
N PRO A 125 14.63 -29.87 -19.27
CA PRO A 125 14.36 -30.85 -20.31
C PRO A 125 14.13 -32.26 -19.74
#